data_AF-A0A2D5ZEY8-F1
#
_entry.id   AF-A0A2D5ZEY8-F1
#
_cell.length_a   1.000
_cell.length_b   1.000
_cell.length_c   1.000
_cell.angle_alpha   90.00
_cell.angle_beta   90.00
_cell.angle_gamma   90.00
#
_symmetry.space_group_name_H-M   'P 1'
#
loop_
_entity.id
_entity.type
_entity.pdbx_description
1 polymer ?
#
loop_
_entity_poly.entity_id
_entity_poly.type
_entity_poly.pdbx_seq_one_letter_code
_entity_poly.pdbx_strand_id
1 'polypeptide(L)'
;MEHGAEAIRKHVRVYITVFVALLFLTVVTVAVSFLEVSVPVAIVIAMVIASFKASLVACYFMHLIGEKQLIYWVLIISAVFLLVMLLVPVLTGGDMLTSADVS
;
A
#
# COMPACT_ATOMS: atom_id res chain seq x y z
N MET A 1 21.32 -27.80 -19.18
CA MET A 1 20.01 -27.11 -19.07
C MET A 1 19.47 -27.03 -17.63
N GLU A 2 20.25 -27.39 -16.59
CA GLU A 2 19.77 -27.40 -15.19
C GLU A 2 19.96 -26.09 -14.41
N HIS A 3 20.86 -25.18 -14.84
CA HIS A 3 21.18 -23.95 -14.08
C HIS A 3 20.10 -22.85 -14.12
N GLY A 4 19.11 -22.94 -15.02
CA GLY A 4 18.04 -21.93 -15.12
C GLY A 4 16.88 -22.13 -14.13
N ALA A 5 16.64 -23.36 -13.66
CA ALA A 5 15.48 -23.69 -12.84
C ALA A 5 15.59 -23.18 -11.39
N GLU A 6 16.82 -23.13 -10.84
CA GLU A 6 17.06 -22.72 -9.46
C GLU A 6 16.88 -21.21 -9.24
N ALA A 7 17.29 -20.39 -10.21
CA ALA A 7 17.12 -18.94 -10.16
C ALA A 7 15.63 -18.54 -10.14
N ILE A 8 14.80 -19.22 -10.93
CA ILE A 8 13.36 -18.97 -11.00
C ILE A 8 12.67 -19.36 -9.69
N ARG A 9 13.05 -20.51 -9.08
CA ARG A 9 12.48 -20.96 -7.79
C ARG A 9 12.66 -19.95 -6.67
N LYS A 10 13.80 -19.26 -6.62
CA LYS A 10 14.05 -18.20 -5.62
C LYS A 10 13.10 -17.02 -5.81
N HIS A 11 12.92 -16.53 -7.04
CA HIS A 11 11.99 -15.42 -7.31
C HIS A 11 10.52 -15.78 -7.02
N VAL A 12 10.12 -17.00 -7.33
CA VAL A 12 8.73 -17.45 -7.15
C VAL A 12 8.37 -17.61 -5.67
N ARG A 13 9.25 -18.23 -4.87
CA ARG A 13 9.01 -18.43 -3.42
C ARG A 13 8.78 -17.08 -2.70
N VAL A 14 9.54 -16.10 -3.12
CA VAL A 14 9.57 -14.75 -2.57
C VAL A 14 8.29 -13.99 -2.92
N TYR A 15 7.83 -14.08 -4.17
CA TYR A 15 6.54 -13.53 -4.60
C TYR A 15 5.36 -14.16 -3.86
N ILE A 16 5.38 -15.50 -3.68
CA ILE A 16 4.32 -16.23 -2.97
C ILE A 16 4.25 -15.83 -1.49
N THR A 17 5.37 -15.69 -0.79
CA THR A 17 5.37 -15.26 0.63
C THR A 17 4.72 -13.89 0.79
N VAL A 18 4.98 -12.94 -0.11
CA VAL A 18 4.35 -11.61 -0.08
C VAL A 18 2.88 -11.67 -0.42
N PHE A 19 2.52 -12.43 -1.46
CA PHE A 19 1.12 -12.61 -1.83
C PHE A 19 0.30 -13.11 -0.63
N VAL A 20 0.83 -14.10 0.10
CA VAL A 20 0.19 -14.63 1.32
C VAL A 20 0.16 -13.59 2.44
N ALA A 21 1.25 -12.84 2.69
CA ALA A 21 1.28 -11.79 3.71
C ALA A 21 0.27 -10.66 3.43
N LEU A 22 0.20 -10.19 2.18
CA LEU A 22 -0.76 -9.15 1.76
C LEU A 22 -2.19 -9.64 1.82
N LEU A 23 -2.43 -10.89 1.42
CA LEU A 23 -3.76 -11.52 1.50
C LEU A 23 -4.18 -11.65 2.96
N PHE A 24 -3.30 -12.12 3.85
CA PHE A 24 -3.55 -12.20 5.29
C PHE A 24 -3.89 -10.83 5.88
N LEU A 25 -3.08 -9.80 5.62
CA LEU A 25 -3.37 -8.43 6.08
C LEU A 25 -4.70 -7.91 5.53
N THR A 26 -5.07 -8.27 4.29
CA THR A 26 -6.33 -7.86 3.68
C THR A 26 -7.53 -8.54 4.34
N VAL A 27 -7.42 -9.83 4.64
CA VAL A 27 -8.45 -10.56 5.41
C VAL A 27 -8.62 -9.95 6.80
N VAL A 28 -7.52 -9.64 7.49
CA VAL A 28 -7.55 -8.95 8.78
C VAL A 28 -8.22 -7.58 8.64
N THR A 29 -7.94 -6.84 7.56
CA THR A 29 -8.57 -5.53 7.30
C THR A 29 -10.08 -5.63 7.17
N VAL A 30 -10.53 -6.59 6.37
CA VAL A 30 -11.95 -6.80 6.11
C VAL A 30 -12.65 -7.26 7.38
N ALA A 31 -12.04 -8.16 8.15
CA ALA A 31 -12.56 -8.60 9.45
C ALA A 31 -12.72 -7.44 10.44
N VAL A 32 -11.73 -6.53 10.50
CA VAL A 32 -11.84 -5.35 11.35
C VAL A 32 -12.88 -4.36 10.81
N SER A 33 -13.03 -4.22 9.49
CA SER A 33 -14.05 -3.35 8.88
C SER A 33 -15.48 -3.85 9.13
N PHE A 34 -15.68 -5.10 9.51
CA PHE A 34 -16.99 -5.65 9.91
C PHE A 34 -17.33 -5.40 11.39
N LEU A 35 -16.36 -4.98 12.21
CA LEU A 35 -16.66 -4.44 13.53
C LEU A 35 -17.18 -3.02 13.31
N GLU A 36 -18.45 -2.77 13.62
CA GLU A 36 -19.05 -1.43 13.55
C GLU A 36 -18.41 -0.53 14.62
N VAL A 37 -17.25 0.04 14.28
CA VAL A 37 -16.53 1.01 15.11
C VAL A 37 -16.89 2.44 14.69
N SER A 38 -16.94 3.33 15.66
CA SER A 38 -17.22 4.76 15.46
C SER A 38 -16.28 5.38 14.42
N VAL A 39 -16.80 6.33 13.61
CA VAL A 39 -16.09 7.01 12.50
C VAL A 39 -14.62 7.38 12.80
N PRO A 40 -14.27 8.01 13.95
CA PRO A 40 -12.88 8.35 14.22
C PRO A 40 -11.98 7.12 14.44
N VAL A 41 -12.51 6.05 15.04
CA VAL A 41 -11.77 4.81 15.27
C VAL A 41 -11.53 4.07 13.95
N ALA A 42 -12.52 4.08 13.04
CA ALA A 42 -12.39 3.50 11.72
C ALA A 42 -11.27 4.15 10.89
N ILE A 43 -11.09 5.48 10.97
CA ILE A 43 -10.02 6.21 10.27
C ILE A 43 -8.64 5.81 10.79
N VAL A 44 -8.46 5.73 12.11
CA VAL A 44 -7.19 5.32 12.71
C VAL A 44 -6.82 3.90 12.29
N ILE A 45 -7.79 2.98 12.35
CA ILE A 45 -7.62 1.60 11.90
C ILE A 45 -7.23 1.55 10.41
N ALA A 46 -7.92 2.30 9.56
CA ALA A 46 -7.64 2.34 8.13
C ALA A 46 -6.21 2.84 7.84
N MET A 47 -5.73 3.88 8.54
CA MET A 47 -4.37 4.41 8.42
C MET A 47 -3.31 3.42 8.89
N VAL A 48 -3.56 2.73 10.01
CA VAL A 48 -2.65 1.69 10.53
C VAL A 48 -2.53 0.55 9.52
N ILE A 49 -3.66 0.04 9.02
CA ILE A 49 -3.70 -1.04 8.05
C ILE A 49 -3.03 -0.64 6.73
N ALA A 50 -3.30 0.57 6.24
CA ALA A 50 -2.66 1.10 5.04
C ALA A 50 -1.14 1.14 5.21
N SER A 51 -0.65 1.62 6.37
CA SER A 51 0.77 1.69 6.71
C SER A 51 1.43 0.31 6.79
N PHE A 52 0.73 -0.68 7.35
CA PHE A 52 1.20 -2.06 7.42
C PHE A 52 1.32 -2.72 6.04
N LYS A 53 0.31 -2.54 5.18
CA LYS A 53 0.37 -3.02 3.79
C LYS A 53 1.53 -2.35 3.04
N ALA A 54 1.65 -1.03 3.14
CA ALA A 54 2.73 -0.26 2.50
C ALA A 54 4.13 -0.65 3.01
N SER A 55 4.29 -0.89 4.32
CA SER A 55 5.57 -1.28 4.91
C SER A 55 6.00 -2.69 4.48
N LEU A 56 5.07 -3.65 4.37
CA LEU A 56 5.40 -4.99 3.86
C LEU A 56 5.83 -4.94 2.39
N VAL A 57 5.18 -4.10 1.59
CA VAL A 57 5.61 -3.85 0.21
C VAL A 57 7.02 -3.23 0.21
N ALA A 58 7.28 -2.20 1.02
CA ALA A 58 8.59 -1.52 1.07
C ALA A 58 9.73 -2.41 1.60
N CYS A 59 9.50 -3.13 2.71
CA CYS A 59 10.50 -3.99 3.35
C CYS A 59 10.88 -5.18 2.44
N TYR A 60 9.94 -5.68 1.65
CA TYR A 60 10.20 -6.69 0.61
C TYR A 60 11.11 -6.17 -0.51
N PHE A 61 10.89 -4.94 -0.97
CA PHE A 61 11.80 -4.31 -1.94
C PHE A 61 13.18 -4.08 -1.33
N MET A 62 13.26 -3.79 -0.03
CA MET A 62 14.54 -3.45 0.61
C MET A 62 15.41 -4.67 0.95
N HIS A 63 14.82 -5.81 1.30
CA HIS A 63 15.58 -7.00 1.74
C HIS A 63 15.88 -8.00 0.60
N LEU A 64 15.08 -8.07 -0.47
CA LEU A 64 15.18 -9.18 -1.43
C LEU A 64 15.24 -8.80 -2.92
N ILE A 65 15.23 -7.51 -3.28
CA ILE A 65 15.22 -7.04 -4.68
C ILE A 65 16.62 -6.75 -5.25
N GLY A 66 17.61 -7.56 -4.92
CA GLY A 66 19.01 -7.36 -5.33
C GLY A 66 19.33 -7.24 -6.84
N GLU A 67 18.36 -7.07 -7.75
CA GLU A 67 18.65 -6.94 -9.18
C GLU A 67 17.59 -6.22 -10.07
N LYS A 68 16.47 -5.69 -9.56
CA LYS A 68 15.37 -5.20 -10.44
C LYS A 68 14.93 -3.77 -10.15
N GLN A 69 15.76 -2.81 -10.56
CA GLN A 69 15.54 -1.35 -10.40
C GLN A 69 14.20 -0.83 -10.94
N LEU A 70 13.60 -1.51 -11.94
CA LEU A 70 12.33 -1.09 -12.55
C LEU A 70 11.17 -1.09 -11.55
N ILE A 71 11.17 -1.99 -10.56
CA ILE A 71 10.03 -2.10 -9.64
C ILE A 71 10.07 -1.00 -8.59
N TYR A 72 11.26 -0.56 -8.18
CA TYR A 72 11.43 0.61 -7.31
C TYR A 72 10.92 1.89 -8.00
N TRP A 73 11.23 2.04 -9.29
CA TRP A 73 10.71 3.13 -10.12
C TRP A 73 9.17 3.11 -10.22
N VAL A 74 8.57 1.94 -10.48
CA VAL A 74 7.11 1.79 -10.52
C VAL A 74 6.48 2.10 -9.16
N LEU A 75 7.08 1.64 -8.06
CA LEU A 75 6.57 1.87 -6.71
C LEU A 75 6.62 3.35 -6.31
N ILE A 76 7.72 4.05 -6.62
CA ILE A 76 7.84 5.49 -6.42
C ILE A 76 6.80 6.23 -7.25
N ILE A 77 6.67 5.90 -8.53
CA ILE A 77 5.67 6.52 -9.42
C ILE A 77 4.26 6.33 -8.87
N SER A 78 3.89 5.12 -8.44
CA SER A 78 2.59 4.84 -7.85
C SER A 78 2.37 5.59 -6.54
N ALA A 79 3.39 5.69 -5.68
CA ALA A 79 3.31 6.43 -4.42
C ALA A 79 3.14 7.94 -4.64
N VAL A 80 3.87 8.52 -5.59
CA VAL A 80 3.73 9.93 -6.00
C VAL A 80 2.35 10.18 -6.59
N PHE A 81 1.89 9.29 -7.47
CA PHE A 81 0.55 9.39 -8.05
C PHE A 81 -0.55 9.32 -6.99
N LEU A 82 -0.43 8.42 -6.00
CA LEU A 82 -1.34 8.35 -4.85
C LEU A 82 -1.32 9.67 -4.07
N LEU A 83 -0.13 10.20 -3.76
CA LEU A 83 0.00 11.46 -3.03
C LEU A 83 -0.69 12.62 -3.77
N VAL A 84 -0.53 12.71 -5.09
CA VAL A 84 -1.22 13.70 -5.93
C VAL A 84 -2.74 13.50 -5.85
N MET A 85 -3.21 12.25 -5.99
CA MET A 85 -4.64 11.94 -5.92
C MET A 85 -5.24 12.20 -4.53
N LEU A 86 -4.45 12.10 -3.46
CA LEU A 86 -4.84 12.44 -2.09
C LEU A 86 -4.83 13.97 -1.87
N LEU A 87 -3.85 14.68 -2.43
CA LEU A 87 -3.70 16.13 -2.30
C LEU A 87 -4.76 16.90 -3.08
N VAL A 88 -5.16 16.43 -4.27
CA VAL A 88 -6.21 17.07 -5.09
C VAL A 88 -7.52 17.31 -4.31
N PRO A 89 -8.17 16.32 -3.69
CA PRO A 89 -9.40 16.52 -2.93
C PRO A 89 -9.18 17.33 -1.64
N VAL A 90 -7.98 17.32 -1.05
CA VAL A 90 -7.66 18.16 0.12
C VAL A 90 -7.56 19.64 -0.28
N LEU A 91 -6.87 19.94 -1.39
CA LEU A 91 -6.71 21.29 -1.91
C LEU A 91 -8.06 21.84 -2.42
N THR A 92 -8.77 21.05 -3.22
CA THR A 92 -10.09 21.45 -3.75
C THR A 92 -11.19 21.47 -2.67
N GLY A 93 -11.11 20.60 -1.67
CA GLY A 93 -12.03 20.61 -0.52
C GLY A 93 -11.83 21.84 0.37
N GLY A 94 -10.58 22.32 0.52
CA GLY A 94 -10.28 23.57 1.22
C GLY A 94 -10.94 24.79 0.56
N ASP A 95 -10.98 24.81 -0.78
CA ASP A 95 -11.64 25.89 -1.54
C ASP A 95 -13.18 25.89 -1.32
N MET A 96 -13.80 24.72 -1.13
CA MET A 96 -15.23 24.60 -0.81
C MET A 96 -15.58 25.06 0.62
N LEU A 97 -14.66 24.92 1.59
CA LEU A 97 -14.86 25.41 2.95
C LEU A 97 -14.70 26.93 3.04
N THR A 98 -13.82 27.53 2.23
CA THR A 98 -13.64 28.98 2.15
C THR A 98 -14.81 29.69 1.44
N SER A 99 -15.46 29.08 0.44
CA SER A 99 -16.64 29.68 -0.20
C SER A 99 -17.94 29.58 0.62
N ALA A 100 -18.01 28.72 1.65
CA ALA A 100 -19.17 28.64 2.55
C ALA A 100 -19.07 29.58 3.77
N ASP A 101 -17.88 30.13 4.05
CA ASP A 101 -17.64 31.10 5.15
C ASP A 101 -17.64 32.57 4.66
N VAL A 102 -17.69 32.79 3.33
CA VAL A 102 -17.87 34.11 2.70
C VAL A 102 -19.24 34.17 1.99
N SER A 103 -20.32 33.86 2.72
CA SER A 103 -21.70 34.24 2.35
C SER A 103 -22.60 34.34 3.58
#